data_AF-A0A4R8WDR3-F1
#
_entry.id   AF-A0A4R8WDR3-F1
#
_cell.length_a   1.000
_cell.length_b   1.000
_cell.length_c   1.000
_cell.angle_alpha   90.00
_cell.angle_beta   90.00
_cell.angle_gamma   90.00
#
_symmetry.space_group_name_H-M   'P 1'
#
loop_
_entity.id
_entity.type
_entity.pdbx_description
1 polymer ?
#
loop_
_entity_poly.entity_id
_entity_poly.type
_entity_poly.pdbx_seq_one_letter_code
_entity_poly.pdbx_strand_id
1 'polypeptide(L)'
;MRIAPGRSQPALPAALGCRDGLEVIVRATRISVREAKRRSRLGGFVTARTGVGGTVPPFYPAVAAALTQGELGLEAAEVIVTGLEQISARVAPDDLHTAERALVACATGAVTDETRGLPGEGLAFSADILRGIMLQWQARLDPDGTAPTEPVLEGRSTLGFGLLKDGLYPLRGGVTPELRGIMNVLFDSYLSARAAPAFPTQEEQARIDAGALIPGADTADTAA
;
A
#
# COMPACT_ATOMS: atom_id res chain seq x y z
N MET A 1 -15.14 -49.65 -16.11
CA MET A 1 -14.44 -48.42 -16.53
C MET A 1 -13.29 -48.19 -15.56
N ARG A 2 -12.07 -48.59 -15.93
CA ARG A 2 -10.87 -48.46 -15.07
C ARG A 2 -10.32 -47.04 -15.21
N ILE A 3 -10.30 -46.28 -14.11
CA ILE A 3 -9.63 -44.97 -14.06
C ILE A 3 -8.13 -45.25 -13.94
N ALA A 4 -7.37 -44.89 -14.98
CA ALA A 4 -5.92 -44.98 -14.96
C ALA A 4 -5.35 -43.90 -14.02
N PRO A 5 -4.42 -44.23 -13.11
CA PRO A 5 -3.70 -43.23 -12.35
C PRO A 5 -2.51 -42.71 -13.17
N GLY A 6 -2.17 -41.41 -13.03
CA GLY A 6 -0.80 -40.96 -13.34
C GLY A 6 -0.60 -39.91 -14.43
N ARG A 7 -1.47 -38.91 -14.57
CA ARG A 7 -1.00 -37.58 -15.02
C ARG A 7 -1.51 -36.55 -14.04
N SER A 8 -0.64 -36.10 -13.12
CA SER A 8 -0.86 -34.84 -12.42
C SER A 8 -1.04 -33.78 -13.50
N GLN A 9 -2.26 -33.28 -13.66
CA GLN A 9 -2.46 -32.12 -14.53
C GLN A 9 -1.52 -31.02 -14.03
N PRO A 10 -0.77 -30.35 -14.92
CA PRO A 10 0.03 -29.20 -14.50
C PRO A 10 -0.90 -28.23 -13.78
N ALA A 11 -0.42 -27.67 -12.67
CA ALA A 11 -1.16 -26.62 -11.98
C ALA A 11 -1.59 -25.56 -13.01
N LEU A 12 -2.82 -25.03 -12.87
CA LEU A 12 -3.42 -24.10 -13.85
C LEU A 12 -2.44 -23.02 -14.38
N PRO A 13 -1.60 -22.36 -13.55
CA PRO A 13 -0.61 -21.41 -14.06
C PRO A 13 0.40 -22.02 -15.02
N ALA A 14 0.98 -23.18 -14.68
CA ALA A 14 1.95 -23.87 -15.51
C ALA A 14 1.34 -24.32 -16.85
N ALA A 15 0.09 -24.77 -16.85
CA ALA A 15 -0.65 -25.13 -18.07
C ALA A 15 -0.84 -23.92 -19.02
N LEU A 16 -0.93 -22.72 -18.47
CA LEU A 16 -1.11 -21.46 -19.19
C LEU A 16 0.21 -20.71 -19.46
N GLY A 17 1.37 -21.32 -19.18
CA GLY A 17 2.68 -20.67 -19.33
C GLY A 17 2.85 -19.43 -18.44
N CYS A 18 2.21 -19.42 -17.28
CA CYS A 18 2.30 -18.37 -16.27
C CYS A 18 3.10 -18.88 -15.06
N ARG A 19 3.89 -18.00 -14.43
CA ARG A 19 4.75 -18.32 -13.28
C ARG A 19 3.93 -18.61 -12.02
N ASP A 20 2.84 -17.90 -11.83
CA ASP A 20 1.93 -18.05 -10.68
C ASP A 20 0.47 -17.70 -11.05
N GLY A 21 -0.44 -17.87 -10.09
CA GLY A 21 -1.86 -17.55 -10.29
C GLY A 21 -2.13 -16.05 -10.47
N LEU A 22 -1.30 -15.18 -9.91
CA LEU A 22 -1.45 -13.74 -10.07
C LEU A 22 -1.17 -13.32 -11.52
N GLU A 23 -0.14 -13.89 -12.15
CA GLU A 23 0.19 -13.69 -13.55
C GLU A 23 -0.93 -14.20 -14.48
N VAL A 24 -1.58 -15.31 -14.12
CA VAL A 24 -2.79 -15.76 -14.82
C VAL A 24 -3.89 -14.70 -14.76
N ILE A 25 -4.21 -14.17 -13.57
CA ILE A 25 -5.23 -13.14 -13.40
C ILE A 25 -4.89 -11.90 -14.22
N VAL A 26 -3.67 -11.38 -14.07
CA VAL A 26 -3.18 -10.19 -14.80
C VAL A 26 -3.34 -10.34 -16.30
N ARG A 27 -2.92 -11.48 -16.86
CA ARG A 27 -3.00 -11.73 -18.32
C ARG A 27 -4.44 -11.96 -18.78
N ALA A 28 -5.25 -12.66 -18.00
CA ALA A 28 -6.65 -12.95 -18.31
C ALA A 28 -7.51 -11.67 -18.29
N THR A 29 -7.30 -10.79 -17.31
CA THR A 29 -8.11 -9.57 -17.13
C THR A 29 -7.49 -8.33 -17.75
N ARG A 30 -6.23 -8.40 -18.24
CA ARG A 30 -5.48 -7.29 -18.86
C ARG A 30 -5.37 -6.04 -17.98
N ILE A 31 -5.25 -6.23 -16.67
CA ILE A 31 -5.08 -5.15 -15.69
C ILE A 31 -3.65 -5.11 -15.16
N SER A 32 -3.29 -4.02 -14.49
CA SER A 32 -1.97 -3.95 -13.82
C SER A 32 -1.85 -4.98 -12.70
N VAL A 33 -0.61 -5.39 -12.39
CA VAL A 33 -0.32 -6.27 -11.23
C VAL A 33 -0.86 -5.67 -9.93
N ARG A 34 -0.76 -4.33 -9.78
CA ARG A 34 -1.29 -3.61 -8.62
C ARG A 34 -2.80 -3.82 -8.49
N GLU A 35 -3.54 -3.65 -9.57
CA GLU A 35 -5.00 -3.82 -9.59
C GLU A 35 -5.41 -5.27 -9.38
N ALA A 36 -4.68 -6.24 -9.95
CA ALA A 36 -4.92 -7.65 -9.71
C ALA A 36 -4.73 -8.03 -8.23
N LYS A 37 -3.64 -7.57 -7.59
CA LYS A 37 -3.41 -7.80 -6.16
C LYS A 37 -4.50 -7.16 -5.30
N ARG A 38 -4.88 -5.94 -5.64
CA ARG A 38 -5.93 -5.16 -4.97
C ARG A 38 -7.27 -5.92 -4.98
N ARG A 39 -7.74 -6.34 -6.17
CA ARG A 39 -8.98 -7.14 -6.31
C ARG A 39 -8.86 -8.52 -5.67
N SER A 40 -7.70 -9.17 -5.75
CA SER A 40 -7.50 -10.49 -5.14
C SER A 40 -7.54 -10.43 -3.62
N ARG A 41 -7.03 -9.34 -3.02
CA ARG A 41 -7.16 -9.09 -1.57
C ARG A 41 -8.62 -8.90 -1.19
N LEU A 42 -9.36 -8.04 -1.90
CA LEU A 42 -10.80 -7.84 -1.69
C LEU A 42 -11.56 -9.18 -1.77
N GLY A 43 -11.25 -9.99 -2.79
CA GLY A 43 -11.81 -11.32 -2.99
C GLY A 43 -11.65 -12.26 -1.78
N GLY A 44 -10.53 -12.16 -1.06
CA GLY A 44 -10.30 -12.95 0.16
C GLY A 44 -11.27 -12.64 1.31
N PHE A 45 -11.87 -11.46 1.31
CA PHE A 45 -12.82 -11.05 2.35
C PHE A 45 -14.29 -11.35 1.99
N VAL A 46 -14.61 -11.31 0.70
CA VAL A 46 -16.00 -11.40 0.19
C VAL A 46 -16.33 -12.77 -0.41
N THR A 47 -15.35 -13.68 -0.52
CA THR A 47 -15.59 -15.05 -0.99
C THR A 47 -15.82 -15.98 0.19
N ALA A 48 -16.64 -17.02 -0.01
CA ALA A 48 -16.83 -18.08 0.97
C ALA A 48 -15.48 -18.75 1.31
N ARG A 49 -15.28 -19.07 2.59
CA ARG A 49 -14.01 -19.53 3.14
C ARG A 49 -14.10 -21.00 3.52
N THR A 50 -12.97 -21.67 3.65
CA THR A 50 -12.89 -23.03 4.17
C THR A 50 -12.63 -22.99 5.66
N GLY A 51 -13.48 -23.65 6.45
CA GLY A 51 -13.32 -23.80 7.89
C GLY A 51 -13.34 -25.27 8.31
N VAL A 52 -13.15 -25.52 9.60
CA VAL A 52 -13.26 -26.85 10.18
C VAL A 52 -14.71 -27.32 10.04
N GLY A 53 -14.96 -28.31 9.20
CA GLY A 53 -16.31 -28.88 8.99
C GLY A 53 -17.06 -28.38 7.75
N GLY A 54 -16.47 -27.51 6.93
CA GLY A 54 -17.06 -27.13 5.64
C GLY A 54 -16.82 -25.69 5.23
N THR A 55 -17.68 -25.21 4.33
CA THR A 55 -17.64 -23.82 3.86
C THR A 55 -18.22 -22.88 4.91
N VAL A 56 -17.49 -21.82 5.22
CA VAL A 56 -17.86 -20.75 6.15
C VAL A 56 -18.21 -19.50 5.35
N PRO A 57 -19.17 -18.68 5.80
CA PRO A 57 -19.50 -17.42 5.16
C PRO A 57 -18.27 -16.50 4.98
N PRO A 58 -18.32 -15.60 3.98
CA PRO A 58 -17.34 -14.52 3.85
C PRO A 58 -17.26 -13.68 5.13
N PHE A 59 -16.16 -12.94 5.30
CA PHE A 59 -16.01 -12.03 6.45
C PHE A 59 -17.02 -10.87 6.39
N TYR A 60 -17.33 -10.41 5.17
CA TYR A 60 -18.27 -9.32 4.91
C TYR A 60 -19.38 -9.81 3.97
N PRO A 61 -20.43 -10.47 4.51
CA PRO A 61 -21.50 -11.08 3.71
C PRO A 61 -22.41 -10.09 2.97
N ALA A 62 -22.66 -8.89 3.51
CA ALA A 62 -23.47 -7.88 2.83
C ALA A 62 -22.72 -7.31 1.61
N VAL A 63 -21.41 -7.04 1.76
CA VAL A 63 -20.55 -6.63 0.64
C VAL A 63 -20.51 -7.72 -0.43
N ALA A 64 -20.34 -8.98 -0.03
CA ALA A 64 -20.32 -10.12 -0.94
C ALA A 64 -21.62 -10.26 -1.74
N ALA A 65 -22.77 -10.14 -1.08
CA ALA A 65 -24.08 -10.20 -1.72
C ALA A 65 -24.25 -9.08 -2.75
N ALA A 66 -23.97 -7.83 -2.36
CA ALA A 66 -24.14 -6.67 -3.23
C ALA A 66 -23.19 -6.69 -4.44
N LEU A 67 -21.95 -7.18 -4.27
CA LEU A 67 -21.02 -7.42 -5.39
C LEU A 67 -21.55 -8.50 -6.35
N THR A 68 -22.11 -9.58 -5.82
CA THR A 68 -22.66 -10.69 -6.62
C THR A 68 -23.89 -10.25 -7.42
N GLN A 69 -24.71 -9.37 -6.84
CA GLN A 69 -25.88 -8.78 -7.49
C GLN A 69 -25.51 -7.66 -8.48
N GLY A 70 -24.27 -7.16 -8.45
CA GLY A 70 -23.82 -6.06 -9.30
C GLY A 70 -24.32 -4.68 -8.85
N GLU A 71 -24.84 -4.56 -7.62
CA GLU A 71 -25.33 -3.32 -7.04
C GLU A 71 -24.21 -2.47 -6.43
N LEU A 72 -23.10 -3.11 -6.05
CA LEU A 72 -21.95 -2.45 -5.43
C LEU A 72 -20.75 -2.38 -6.39
N GLY A 73 -20.16 -1.19 -6.53
CA GLY A 73 -18.93 -1.00 -7.30
C GLY A 73 -17.68 -1.51 -6.56
N LEU A 74 -16.66 -1.97 -7.30
CA LEU A 74 -15.40 -2.50 -6.73
C LEU A 74 -14.67 -1.47 -5.83
N GLU A 75 -14.62 -0.21 -6.24
CA GLU A 75 -14.01 0.87 -5.46
C GLU A 75 -14.72 1.06 -4.10
N ALA A 76 -16.05 1.06 -4.11
CA ALA A 76 -16.85 1.21 -2.90
C ALA A 76 -16.69 0.00 -1.97
N ALA A 77 -16.74 -1.22 -2.51
CA ALA A 77 -16.49 -2.44 -1.76
C ALA A 77 -15.12 -2.42 -1.07
N GLU A 78 -14.08 -1.95 -1.75
CA GLU A 78 -12.76 -1.84 -1.15
C GLU A 78 -12.68 -0.81 -0.02
N VAL A 79 -13.32 0.35 -0.18
CA VAL A 79 -13.39 1.36 0.89
C VAL A 79 -14.04 0.76 2.13
N ILE A 80 -15.17 0.07 1.98
CA ILE A 80 -15.89 -0.56 3.09
C ILE A 80 -15.03 -1.63 3.76
N VAL A 81 -14.52 -2.59 2.99
CA VAL A 81 -13.77 -3.73 3.52
C VAL A 81 -12.48 -3.28 4.20
N THR A 82 -11.72 -2.37 3.58
CA THR A 82 -10.45 -1.88 4.14
C THR A 82 -10.70 -1.07 5.42
N GLY A 83 -11.77 -0.27 5.46
CA GLY A 83 -12.13 0.51 6.64
C GLY A 83 -12.58 -0.35 7.81
N LEU A 84 -13.43 -1.36 7.56
CA LEU A 84 -13.89 -2.30 8.58
C LEU A 84 -12.76 -3.21 9.07
N GLU A 85 -11.86 -3.64 8.18
CA GLU A 85 -10.69 -4.48 8.53
C GLU A 85 -9.83 -3.81 9.62
N GLN A 86 -9.65 -2.48 9.58
CA GLN A 86 -8.84 -1.72 10.54
C GLN A 86 -9.35 -1.79 11.99
N ILE A 87 -10.67 -1.94 12.17
CA ILE A 87 -11.33 -1.97 13.49
C ILE A 87 -11.80 -3.37 13.89
N SER A 88 -11.75 -4.33 12.95
CA SER A 88 -12.31 -5.68 13.10
C SER A 88 -11.82 -6.47 14.31
N ALA A 89 -10.59 -6.22 14.78
CA ALA A 89 -10.01 -6.91 15.93
C ALA A 89 -10.48 -6.36 17.30
N ARG A 90 -11.03 -5.15 17.33
CA ARG A 90 -11.42 -4.43 18.57
C ARG A 90 -12.92 -4.29 18.75
N VAL A 91 -13.68 -4.41 17.67
CA VAL A 91 -15.14 -4.22 17.65
C VAL A 91 -15.84 -5.57 17.71
N ALA A 92 -16.99 -5.63 18.39
CA ALA A 92 -17.82 -6.82 18.43
C ALA A 92 -18.30 -7.21 17.01
N PRO A 93 -18.35 -8.52 16.67
CA PRO A 93 -18.74 -8.95 15.32
C PRO A 93 -20.11 -8.44 14.86
N ASP A 94 -21.09 -8.36 15.76
CA ASP A 94 -22.45 -7.91 15.43
C ASP A 94 -22.52 -6.41 15.10
N ASP A 95 -21.73 -5.60 15.78
CA ASP A 95 -21.59 -4.17 15.49
C ASP A 95 -20.89 -3.96 14.14
N LEU A 96 -19.87 -4.78 13.85
CA LEU A 96 -19.17 -4.75 12.57
C LEU A 96 -20.11 -5.10 11.41
N HIS A 97 -20.93 -6.15 11.56
CA HIS A 97 -21.95 -6.51 10.56
C HIS A 97 -23.03 -5.43 10.42
N THR A 98 -23.35 -4.71 11.49
CA THR A 98 -24.32 -3.60 11.45
C THR A 98 -23.75 -2.42 10.66
N ALA A 99 -22.50 -2.04 10.91
CA ALA A 99 -21.80 -1.04 10.11
C ALA A 99 -21.68 -1.46 8.64
N GLU A 100 -21.34 -2.71 8.39
CA GLU A 100 -21.25 -3.27 7.04
C GLU A 100 -22.56 -3.07 6.27
N ARG A 101 -23.71 -3.49 6.83
CA ARG A 101 -25.01 -3.33 6.18
C ARG A 101 -25.35 -1.86 5.90
N ALA A 102 -25.08 -0.98 6.85
CA ALA A 102 -25.35 0.45 6.71
C ALA A 102 -24.48 1.08 5.60
N LEU A 103 -23.19 0.77 5.59
CA LEU A 103 -22.25 1.25 4.56
C LEU A 103 -22.60 0.70 3.16
N VAL A 104 -23.02 -0.56 3.07
CA VAL A 104 -23.51 -1.14 1.82
C VAL A 104 -24.78 -0.43 1.35
N ALA A 105 -25.74 -0.18 2.23
CA ALA A 105 -26.96 0.57 1.88
C ALA A 105 -26.65 1.97 1.34
N CYS A 106 -25.70 2.69 1.97
CA CYS A 106 -25.21 3.97 1.47
C CYS A 106 -24.56 3.85 0.09
N ALA A 107 -23.77 2.80 -0.13
CA ALA A 107 -23.01 2.60 -1.37
C ALA A 107 -23.85 2.05 -2.53
N THR A 108 -24.99 1.41 -2.26
CA THR A 108 -25.94 0.96 -3.29
C THR A 108 -27.08 1.95 -3.51
N GLY A 109 -27.26 2.93 -2.63
CA GLY A 109 -28.39 3.86 -2.67
C GLY A 109 -29.69 3.23 -2.18
N ALA A 110 -29.62 2.19 -1.36
CA ALA A 110 -30.81 1.52 -0.83
C ALA A 110 -31.71 2.51 -0.08
N VAL A 111 -33.01 2.49 -0.40
CA VAL A 111 -34.00 3.32 0.29
C VAL A 111 -34.33 2.68 1.63
N THR A 112 -33.98 3.37 2.70
CA THR A 112 -34.27 2.98 4.08
C THR A 112 -35.37 3.89 4.63
N ASP A 113 -35.94 3.53 5.79
CA ASP A 113 -36.93 4.39 6.44
C ASP A 113 -36.36 5.77 6.79
N GLU A 114 -35.06 5.86 7.04
CA GLU A 114 -34.33 7.09 7.38
C GLU A 114 -34.07 7.98 6.15
N THR A 115 -33.92 7.38 4.97
CA THR A 115 -33.61 8.09 3.72
C THR A 115 -34.83 8.40 2.86
N ARG A 116 -35.99 7.79 3.16
CA ARG A 116 -37.23 7.98 2.41
C ARG A 116 -37.70 9.44 2.47
N GLY A 117 -37.99 10.02 1.31
CA GLY A 117 -38.47 11.40 1.17
C GLY A 117 -37.40 12.48 1.30
N LEU A 118 -36.12 12.10 1.48
CA LEU A 118 -35.01 13.04 1.46
C LEU A 118 -34.51 13.32 0.03
N PRO A 119 -33.95 14.51 -0.25
CA PRO A 119 -33.31 14.78 -1.53
C PRO A 119 -32.17 13.79 -1.81
N GLY A 120 -32.20 13.15 -2.97
CA GLY A 120 -31.21 12.12 -3.35
C GLY A 120 -31.56 10.71 -2.92
N GLU A 121 -32.81 10.44 -2.54
CA GLU A 121 -33.33 9.08 -2.35
C GLU A 121 -32.99 8.17 -3.54
N GLY A 122 -32.54 6.95 -3.25
CA GLY A 122 -32.17 5.99 -4.29
C GLY A 122 -30.80 6.21 -4.94
N LEU A 123 -30.10 7.31 -4.63
CA LEU A 123 -28.79 7.60 -5.18
C LEU A 123 -27.68 7.06 -4.29
N ALA A 124 -26.85 6.20 -4.88
CA ALA A 124 -25.63 5.69 -4.25
C ALA A 124 -24.65 6.83 -3.93
N PHE A 125 -24.02 6.75 -2.77
CA PHE A 125 -22.92 7.64 -2.43
C PHE A 125 -21.64 7.30 -3.20
N SER A 126 -20.90 8.33 -3.59
CA SER A 126 -19.59 8.13 -4.21
C SER A 126 -18.61 7.51 -3.21
N ALA A 127 -17.58 6.83 -3.73
CA ALA A 127 -16.54 6.25 -2.89
C ALA A 127 -15.83 7.31 -2.00
N ASP A 128 -15.75 8.56 -2.45
CA ASP A 128 -15.17 9.66 -1.66
C ASP A 128 -16.01 10.00 -0.43
N ILE A 129 -17.34 10.12 -0.60
CA ILE A 129 -18.28 10.34 0.52
C ILE A 129 -18.27 9.13 1.45
N LEU A 130 -18.23 7.92 0.88
CA LEU A 130 -18.22 6.68 1.65
C LEU A 130 -17.01 6.56 2.57
N ARG A 131 -15.83 7.08 2.17
CA ARG A 131 -14.65 7.16 3.06
C ARG A 131 -14.94 8.06 4.27
N GLY A 132 -15.64 9.17 4.09
CA GLY A 132 -16.06 10.04 5.20
C GLY A 132 -17.01 9.36 6.17
N ILE A 133 -18.00 8.62 5.64
CA ILE A 133 -18.96 7.85 6.46
C ILE A 133 -18.25 6.71 7.19
N MET A 134 -17.33 6.02 6.52
CA MET A 134 -16.50 4.98 7.14
C MET A 134 -15.72 5.52 8.34
N LEU A 135 -15.11 6.71 8.23
CA LEU A 135 -14.42 7.36 9.36
C LEU A 135 -15.37 7.63 10.54
N GLN A 136 -16.62 8.02 10.28
CA GLN A 136 -17.62 8.23 11.34
C GLN A 136 -17.98 6.90 12.03
N TRP A 137 -18.13 5.82 11.27
CA TRP A 137 -18.33 4.48 11.83
C TRP A 137 -17.14 4.01 12.68
N GLN A 138 -15.91 4.24 12.21
CA GLN A 138 -14.71 3.92 12.98
C GLN A 138 -14.69 4.68 14.30
N ALA A 139 -14.91 5.99 14.28
CA ALA A 139 -14.93 6.82 15.49
C ALA A 139 -16.04 6.42 16.48
N ARG A 140 -17.19 5.95 15.96
CA ARG A 140 -18.31 5.49 16.79
C ARG A 140 -18.06 4.12 17.42
N LEU A 141 -17.50 3.18 16.67
CA LEU A 141 -17.33 1.78 17.09
C LEU A 141 -16.03 1.52 17.84
N ASP A 142 -14.99 2.29 17.53
CA ASP A 142 -13.68 2.24 18.15
C ASP A 142 -13.34 3.64 18.69
N PRO A 143 -14.05 4.13 19.73
CA PRO A 143 -13.84 5.45 20.29
C PRO A 143 -12.45 5.60 20.95
N ASP A 144 -11.87 4.48 21.39
CA ASP A 144 -10.50 4.38 21.89
C ASP A 144 -9.47 4.23 20.77
N GLY A 145 -9.92 4.21 19.51
CA GLY A 145 -9.11 4.03 18.31
C GLY A 145 -7.87 4.89 18.44
N THR A 146 -6.70 4.24 18.40
CA THR A 146 -5.41 4.80 18.80
C THR A 146 -5.36 6.29 18.47
N ALA A 147 -5.35 7.16 19.50
CA ALA A 147 -4.86 8.53 19.34
C ALA A 147 -3.63 8.39 18.46
N PRO A 148 -3.61 9.03 17.26
CA PRO A 148 -2.75 8.65 16.15
C PRO A 148 -1.43 8.29 16.76
N THR A 149 -1.09 6.99 16.79
CA THR A 149 0.10 6.55 17.52
C THR A 149 1.16 7.37 16.87
N GLU A 150 1.59 8.43 17.55
CA GLU A 150 2.57 9.34 17.01
C GLU A 150 3.69 8.35 16.78
N PRO A 151 4.06 8.07 15.52
CA PRO A 151 5.14 7.18 15.34
C PRO A 151 6.30 8.04 15.82
N VAL A 152 6.63 7.92 17.10
CA VAL A 152 8.01 7.92 17.53
C VAL A 152 8.63 6.60 17.00
N LEU A 153 8.38 6.27 15.72
CA LEU A 153 9.45 5.81 14.88
C LEU A 153 10.38 7.01 14.84
N GLU A 154 11.50 6.91 15.55
CA GLU A 154 12.69 7.66 15.18
C GLU A 154 12.75 7.68 13.65
N GLY A 155 12.52 8.84 13.04
CA GLY A 155 12.34 8.94 11.60
C GLY A 155 13.56 8.34 10.93
N ARG A 156 13.44 7.17 10.31
CA ARG A 156 14.58 6.56 9.65
C ARG A 156 14.87 7.34 8.37
N SER A 157 16.08 7.85 8.25
CA SER A 157 16.55 8.47 7.01
C SER A 157 16.43 7.48 5.86
N THR A 158 15.63 7.83 4.86
CA THR A 158 15.49 7.09 3.62
C THR A 158 15.83 8.05 2.50
N LEU A 159 16.94 7.80 1.80
CA LEU A 159 17.36 8.60 0.65
C LEU A 159 17.62 7.65 -0.51
N GLY A 160 16.96 7.88 -1.65
CA GLY A 160 17.14 7.07 -2.84
C GLY A 160 17.01 7.88 -4.12
N PHE A 161 17.62 7.36 -5.17
CA PHE A 161 17.51 7.88 -6.53
C PHE A 161 16.54 7.02 -7.33
N GLY A 162 15.64 7.65 -8.08
CA GLY A 162 14.86 6.96 -9.11
C GLY A 162 15.70 6.65 -10.36
N LEU A 163 15.06 6.15 -11.41
CA LEU A 163 15.70 5.96 -12.71
C LEU A 163 15.97 7.30 -13.40
N LEU A 164 16.98 7.34 -14.27
CA LEU A 164 17.31 8.51 -15.08
C LEU A 164 16.11 8.88 -15.95
N LYS A 165 15.58 10.09 -15.76
CA LYS A 165 14.47 10.63 -16.54
C LYS A 165 14.71 12.10 -16.81
N ASP A 166 14.52 12.53 -18.06
CA ASP A 166 14.68 13.92 -18.49
C ASP A 166 16.07 14.50 -18.13
N GLY A 167 17.12 13.66 -18.22
CA GLY A 167 18.51 14.03 -17.89
C GLY A 167 18.82 14.16 -16.40
N LEU A 168 17.87 13.86 -15.52
CA LEU A 168 18.01 13.99 -14.07
C LEU A 168 17.65 12.68 -13.34
N TYR A 169 18.32 12.43 -12.22
CA TYR A 169 17.90 11.39 -11.28
C TYR A 169 16.97 12.01 -10.23
N PRO A 170 15.68 11.64 -10.18
CA PRO A 170 14.78 12.19 -9.17
C PRO A 170 15.16 11.64 -7.79
N LEU A 171 15.52 12.54 -6.87
CA LEU A 171 15.75 12.25 -5.46
C LEU A 171 14.42 12.13 -4.71
N ARG A 172 14.25 11.06 -3.93
CA ARG A 172 13.06 10.86 -3.08
C ARG A 172 13.45 10.36 -1.69
N GLY A 173 12.66 10.78 -0.70
CA GLY A 173 12.74 10.30 0.66
C GLY A 173 12.77 11.43 1.69
N GLY A 174 12.97 11.06 2.96
CA GLY A 174 13.04 11.97 4.09
C GLY A 174 14.30 11.67 4.91
N VAL A 175 14.97 12.71 5.39
CA VAL A 175 16.20 12.62 6.18
C VAL A 175 15.96 13.22 7.56
N THR A 176 16.64 12.68 8.57
CA THR A 176 16.62 13.26 9.92
C THR A 176 17.30 14.64 9.95
N PRO A 177 17.01 15.47 10.98
CA PRO A 177 17.69 16.76 11.15
C PRO A 177 19.21 16.64 11.16
N GLU A 178 19.78 15.61 11.79
CA GLU A 178 21.22 15.36 11.87
C GLU A 178 21.80 15.06 10.49
N LEU A 179 21.19 14.12 9.75
CA LEU A 179 21.65 13.78 8.41
C LEU A 179 21.50 14.96 7.45
N ARG A 180 20.43 15.75 7.58
CA ARG A 180 20.26 17.00 6.82
C ARG A 180 21.42 17.97 7.07
N GLY A 181 21.85 18.12 8.32
CA GLY A 181 22.99 18.95 8.69
C GLY A 181 24.28 18.49 7.99
N ILE A 182 24.57 17.19 8.05
CA ILE A 182 25.74 16.59 7.38
C ILE A 182 25.67 16.81 5.86
N MET A 183 24.50 16.56 5.25
CA MET A 183 24.30 16.74 3.82
C MET A 183 24.51 18.18 3.37
N ASN A 184 24.02 19.16 4.14
CA ASN A 184 24.23 20.58 3.82
C ASN A 184 25.71 20.93 3.81
N VAL A 185 26.48 20.52 4.84
CA VAL A 185 27.92 20.79 4.89
C VAL A 185 28.65 20.15 3.72
N LEU A 186 28.31 18.91 3.38
CA LEU A 186 28.90 18.19 2.25
C LEU A 186 28.55 18.83 0.90
N PHE A 187 27.30 19.21 0.69
CA PHE A 187 26.90 19.88 -0.54
C PHE A 187 27.52 21.27 -0.64
N ASP A 188 27.53 22.04 0.43
CA ASP A 188 28.18 23.35 0.44
C ASP A 188 29.69 23.23 0.22
N SER A 189 30.35 22.19 0.73
CA SER A 189 31.79 22.01 0.50
C SER A 189 32.11 21.66 -0.96
N TYR A 190 31.28 20.84 -1.62
CA TYR A 190 31.52 20.37 -2.99
C TYR A 190 30.89 21.26 -4.08
N LEU A 191 29.81 21.95 -3.78
CA LEU A 191 29.07 22.81 -4.72
C LEU A 191 29.34 24.31 -4.49
N SER A 192 30.13 24.68 -3.48
CA SER A 192 30.57 26.07 -3.29
C SER A 192 31.43 26.52 -4.45
N ALA A 193 31.13 27.73 -4.95
CA ALA A 193 31.93 28.40 -5.98
C ALA A 193 33.38 28.71 -5.56
N ARG A 194 33.73 28.54 -4.28
CA ARG A 194 35.11 28.69 -3.76
C ARG A 194 35.88 27.38 -3.66
N ALA A 195 35.25 26.23 -3.90
CA ALA A 195 35.93 24.94 -3.97
C ALA A 195 36.69 24.86 -5.31
N ALA A 196 37.87 25.46 -5.37
CA ALA A 196 38.78 25.24 -6.48
C ALA A 196 39.27 23.78 -6.39
N PRO A 197 39.15 22.97 -7.47
CA PRO A 197 39.74 21.64 -7.46
C PRO A 197 41.26 21.79 -7.29
N ALA A 198 41.76 21.40 -6.13
CA ALA A 198 43.19 21.27 -5.89
C ALA A 198 43.63 19.95 -6.53
N PHE A 199 44.35 20.04 -7.65
CA PHE A 199 44.99 18.87 -8.23
C PHE A 199 46.15 18.44 -7.33
N PRO A 200 46.29 17.15 -7.00
CA PRO A 200 47.39 16.67 -6.18
C PRO A 200 48.72 16.98 -6.86
N THR A 201 49.70 17.34 -6.04
CA THR A 201 51.08 17.53 -6.51
C THR A 201 51.68 16.20 -7.00
N GLN A 202 52.76 16.25 -7.78
CA GLN A 202 53.34 15.07 -8.42
C GLN A 202 53.74 13.97 -7.41
N GLU A 203 54.12 14.38 -6.19
CA GLU A 203 54.46 13.48 -5.09
C GLU A 203 53.23 12.85 -4.42
N GLU A 204 52.12 13.59 -4.32
CA GLU A 204 50.84 13.10 -3.78
C GLU A 204 50.17 12.14 -4.77
N GLN A 205 50.24 12.41 -6.07
CA GLN A 205 49.74 11.52 -7.11
C GLN A 205 50.48 10.17 -7.10
N ALA A 206 51.81 10.19 -6.91
CA ALA A 206 52.60 8.96 -6.78
C ALA A 206 52.22 8.13 -5.54
N ARG A 207 51.76 8.77 -4.45
CA ARG A 207 51.27 8.08 -3.24
C ARG A 207 49.86 7.51 -3.42
N ILE A 208 49.00 8.17 -4.19
CA ILE A 208 47.68 7.67 -4.57
C ILE A 208 47.83 6.45 -5.48
N ASP A 209 48.70 6.51 -6.49
CA ASP A 209 48.96 5.41 -7.42
C ASP A 209 49.64 4.20 -6.74
N ALA A 210 50.44 4.45 -5.69
CA ALA A 210 51.02 3.42 -4.82
C ALA A 210 50.03 2.88 -3.76
N GLY A 211 48.80 3.38 -3.70
CA GLY A 211 47.75 2.94 -2.76
C GLY A 211 47.96 3.38 -1.30
N ALA A 212 48.86 4.31 -1.04
CA ALA A 212 49.21 4.79 0.30
C ALA A 212 48.39 6.02 0.75
N LEU A 213 47.58 6.61 -0.14
CA LEU A 213 46.71 7.76 0.15
C LEU A 213 45.36 7.57 -0.53
N ILE A 214 44.25 7.72 0.20
CA ILE A 214 42.89 7.75 -0.36
C ILE A 214 42.49 9.23 -0.52
N PRO A 215 42.20 9.71 -1.74
CA PRO A 215 41.85 11.11 -1.96
C PRO A 215 40.65 11.54 -1.11
N GLY A 216 40.83 12.58 -0.28
CA GLY A 216 39.80 13.14 0.59
C GLY A 216 39.78 12.65 2.05
N ALA A 217 40.74 11.82 2.49
CA ALA A 217 40.80 11.34 3.87
C ALA A 217 41.33 12.39 4.88
N ASP A 218 42.14 13.35 4.45
CA ASP A 218 42.89 14.23 5.37
C ASP A 218 42.19 15.55 5.74
N THR A 219 41.00 15.84 5.18
CA THR A 219 40.27 17.08 5.53
C THR A 219 39.41 16.98 6.79
N ALA A 220 39.40 15.82 7.45
CA ALA A 220 38.58 15.60 8.65
C ALA A 220 39.23 16.06 9.97
N ASP A 221 40.54 16.33 10.02
CA ASP A 221 41.26 16.50 11.30
C ASP A 221 41.73 17.93 11.62
N THR A 222 41.25 18.94 10.88
CA THR A 222 41.62 20.35 11.13
C THR A 222 40.40 21.27 11.17
N ALA A 223 39.48 20.99 12.09
CA ALA A 223 38.51 21.97 12.57
C ALA A 223 38.25 21.74 14.07
N ALA A 224 39.18 22.20 14.89
CA ALA A 224 39.00 22.47 16.32
C ALA A 224 39.05 23.98 16.54
#